data_AF-Q21SS1-F1
#
_entry.id   AF-Q21SS1-F1
#
_cell.length_a   1.000
_cell.length_b   1.000
_cell.length_c   1.000
_cell.angle_alpha   90.00
_cell.angle_beta   90.00
_cell.angle_gamma   90.00
#
_symmetry.space_group_name_H-M   'P 1'
#
loop_
_entity.id
_entity.type
_entity.pdbx_description
1 polymer ?
#
loop_
_entity_poly.entity_id
_entity_poly.type
_entity_poly.pdbx_seq_one_letter_code
_entity_poly.pdbx_strand_id
1 'polypeptide(L)'
;MPAEITIERIIHPHILTCTPDTLLSDAAQRMVETRCSSILVAVDGAIVGIWSEQDALALDITTPQAFRCPIAQHMTSPVKTINVKTSLGEAALRFREEKVRHFLAVNDDGKHKGIVSQTDIVINQGIEYYISLREVQSVLNRQYPIIPSAAPLGEAVRNMHSGRFDALITQYPDGDYGILTERDVVRLISGDKPIAIVGELASRPLICVPGATSLYQARNLFIDKHIRHLGVTGSDGKLLGLVTFAELLASIEHDYIRELRETLKKRERSLVISKQHQRLAAKVFESTFEGIMITNAESVIESVNPAFTQITGFMAHEVIGKTPAILSSGKHQEIFYRKMREDIAATGHWQGEIWNRRRTGETYPEWLTINAVSNDDGEVTHYVGVFSDITTRKAAEEQVLFLAHHDGLTGLPNRALFADRLHQAIVHAHRDRAKVAVMFLDLDNFKQTNDTLGHHIGDQLLQMVAQRLTNCMREGDTVARLGGDEFTVVLESITNTGDIAYLSQKIIDTVSHPLLLDGHEIAVTCSIGVSVYPDDSEESDDLIKYADTAMYRAKEGGRNNFRFFIAPGKK
;
A
#
# COMPACT_ATOMS: atom_id res chain seq x y z
N MET A 1 -19.29 16.23 -3.69
CA MET A 1 -20.33 16.08 -4.73
C MET A 1 -21.44 17.05 -4.38
N PRO A 2 -21.90 17.92 -5.30
CA PRO A 2 -23.19 18.55 -5.12
C PRO A 2 -24.25 17.44 -5.04
N ALA A 3 -25.24 17.60 -4.16
CA ALA A 3 -26.29 16.59 -3.99
C ALA A 3 -27.05 16.42 -5.31
N GLU A 4 -27.07 15.20 -5.86
CA GLU A 4 -27.87 14.89 -7.05
C GLU A 4 -29.33 15.25 -6.79
N ILE A 5 -29.89 16.09 -7.64
CA ILE A 5 -31.32 16.42 -7.60
C ILE A 5 -32.09 15.17 -8.04
N THR A 6 -33.11 14.81 -7.27
CA THR A 6 -34.01 13.70 -7.58
C THR A 6 -35.30 14.21 -8.21
N ILE A 7 -36.04 13.31 -8.86
CA ILE A 7 -37.36 13.61 -9.44
C ILE A 7 -38.29 14.25 -8.42
N GLU A 8 -38.25 13.81 -7.15
CA GLU A 8 -39.06 14.34 -6.04
C GLU A 8 -39.02 15.88 -5.91
N ARG A 9 -37.90 16.51 -6.27
CA ARG A 9 -37.73 17.96 -6.13
C ARG A 9 -38.35 18.76 -7.28
N ILE A 10 -38.70 18.11 -8.38
CA ILE A 10 -39.09 18.76 -9.63
C ILE A 10 -40.45 18.28 -10.17
N ILE A 11 -41.08 17.30 -9.50
CA ILE A 11 -42.41 16.82 -9.87
C ILE A 11 -43.44 17.94 -9.82
N HIS A 12 -44.39 17.92 -10.75
CA HIS A 12 -45.61 18.73 -10.65
C HIS A 12 -46.68 17.95 -9.88
N PRO A 13 -47.06 18.36 -8.66
CA PRO A 13 -48.03 17.63 -7.84
C PRO A 13 -49.47 17.83 -8.32
N HIS A 14 -49.74 18.91 -9.06
CA HIS A 14 -51.04 19.18 -9.65
C HIS A 14 -51.13 18.53 -11.02
N ILE A 15 -51.90 17.45 -11.08
CA ILE A 15 -52.07 16.65 -12.28
C ILE A 15 -53.41 17.04 -12.93
N LEU A 16 -53.38 17.56 -14.16
CA LEU A 16 -54.60 17.72 -14.94
C LEU A 16 -55.17 16.33 -15.25
N THR A 17 -56.43 16.10 -14.84
CA THR A 17 -57.11 14.80 -14.98
C THR A 17 -58.46 14.94 -15.67
N CYS A 18 -58.90 13.86 -16.33
CA CYS A 18 -60.22 13.73 -16.93
C CYS A 18 -60.73 12.29 -16.84
N THR A 19 -62.03 12.09 -17.15
CA THR A 19 -62.64 10.77 -17.22
C THR A 19 -62.43 10.16 -18.62
N PRO A 20 -62.49 8.81 -18.76
CA PRO A 20 -62.35 8.14 -20.06
C PRO A 20 -63.32 8.63 -21.14
N ASP A 21 -64.50 9.10 -20.75
CA ASP A 21 -65.56 9.56 -21.64
C ASP A 21 -65.41 11.04 -22.07
N THR A 22 -64.42 11.75 -21.53
CA THR A 22 -64.17 13.15 -21.89
C THR A 22 -63.81 13.24 -23.37
N LEU A 23 -64.42 14.17 -24.10
CA LEU A 23 -64.16 14.34 -25.53
C LEU A 23 -62.75 14.91 -25.77
N LEU A 24 -62.11 14.53 -26.88
CA LEU A 24 -60.77 15.03 -27.22
C LEU A 24 -60.69 16.55 -27.35
N SER A 25 -61.72 17.19 -27.90
CA SER A 25 -61.85 18.65 -27.98
C SER A 25 -61.90 19.31 -26.60
N ASP A 26 -62.67 18.77 -25.67
CA ASP A 26 -62.73 19.26 -24.28
C ASP A 26 -61.40 19.05 -23.55
N ALA A 27 -60.76 17.89 -23.74
CA ALA A 27 -59.45 17.60 -23.19
C ALA A 27 -58.38 18.55 -23.74
N ALA A 28 -58.39 18.81 -25.04
CA ALA A 28 -57.50 19.77 -25.71
C ALA A 28 -57.72 21.18 -25.19
N GLN A 29 -58.97 21.61 -25.03
CA GLN A 29 -59.31 22.91 -24.46
C GLN A 29 -58.75 23.06 -23.05
N ARG A 30 -58.96 22.06 -22.18
CA ARG A 30 -58.39 22.07 -20.82
C ARG A 30 -56.87 22.16 -20.85
N MET A 31 -56.20 21.40 -21.71
CA MET A 31 -54.75 21.45 -21.87
C MET A 31 -54.24 22.84 -22.29
N VAL A 32 -54.95 23.50 -23.22
CA VAL A 32 -54.62 24.86 -23.68
C VAL A 32 -54.82 25.89 -22.56
N GLU A 33 -55.95 25.82 -21.84
CA GLU A 33 -56.28 26.73 -20.73
C GLU A 33 -55.29 26.62 -19.56
N THR A 34 -54.91 25.40 -19.19
CA THR A 34 -53.94 25.15 -18.10
C THR A 34 -52.49 25.14 -18.55
N ARG A 35 -52.23 25.36 -19.85
CA ARG A 35 -50.88 25.40 -20.46
C ARG A 35 -50.03 24.15 -20.19
N CYS A 36 -50.64 22.97 -20.18
CA CYS A 36 -49.94 21.70 -19.96
C CYS A 36 -49.80 20.89 -21.26
N SER A 37 -48.77 20.04 -21.34
CA SER A 37 -48.50 19.22 -22.53
C SER A 37 -49.10 17.82 -22.49
N SER A 38 -49.80 17.48 -21.40
CA SER A 38 -50.55 16.23 -21.28
C SER A 38 -51.69 16.36 -20.27
N ILE A 39 -52.62 15.42 -20.35
CA ILE A 39 -53.72 15.20 -19.42
C ILE A 39 -53.75 13.72 -19.04
N LEU A 40 -53.92 13.42 -17.75
CA LEU A 40 -54.10 12.05 -17.29
C LEU A 40 -55.57 11.64 -17.34
N VAL A 41 -55.81 10.38 -17.67
CA VAL A 41 -57.13 9.77 -17.66
C VAL A 41 -57.24 8.91 -16.40
N ALA A 42 -58.29 9.16 -15.60
CA ALA A 42 -58.48 8.51 -14.32
C ALA A 42 -59.86 7.85 -14.20
N VAL A 43 -59.89 6.67 -13.57
CA VAL A 43 -61.12 5.93 -13.20
C VAL A 43 -61.08 5.70 -11.70
N ASP A 44 -62.09 6.15 -10.98
CA ASP A 44 -62.20 6.01 -9.51
C ASP A 44 -60.94 6.47 -8.74
N GLY A 45 -60.27 7.51 -9.25
CA GLY A 45 -59.04 8.06 -8.67
C GLY A 45 -57.74 7.33 -9.04
N ALA A 46 -57.81 6.22 -9.79
CA ALA A 46 -56.66 5.53 -10.35
C ALA A 46 -56.32 6.04 -11.76
N ILE A 47 -55.05 6.33 -12.03
CA ILE A 47 -54.59 6.75 -13.36
C ILE A 47 -54.53 5.52 -14.28
N VAL A 48 -55.30 5.56 -15.37
CA VAL A 48 -55.39 4.46 -16.34
C VAL A 48 -54.76 4.79 -17.70
N GLY A 49 -54.54 6.07 -18.00
CA GLY A 49 -53.94 6.50 -19.26
C GLY A 49 -53.45 7.95 -19.23
N ILE A 50 -52.77 8.33 -20.30
CA ILE A 50 -52.26 9.69 -20.53
C ILE A 50 -52.54 10.05 -21.99
N TRP A 51 -52.98 11.28 -22.24
CA TRP A 51 -53.06 11.84 -23.58
C TRP A 51 -52.19 13.10 -23.64
N SER A 52 -51.34 13.20 -24.65
CA SER A 52 -50.30 14.22 -24.78
C SER A 52 -50.38 14.99 -26.10
N GLU A 53 -49.64 16.10 -26.18
CA GLU A 53 -49.44 16.87 -27.43
C GLU A 53 -49.01 15.97 -28.61
N GLN A 54 -48.26 14.89 -28.34
CA GLN A 54 -47.82 13.94 -29.37
C GLN A 54 -48.95 13.01 -29.86
N ASP A 55 -49.84 12.59 -28.96
CA ASP A 55 -50.98 11.72 -29.30
C ASP A 55 -52.00 12.45 -30.19
N ALA A 56 -52.10 13.78 -30.05
CA ALA A 56 -52.94 14.62 -30.89
C ALA A 56 -52.57 14.54 -32.39
N LEU A 57 -51.30 14.27 -32.74
CA LEU A 57 -50.86 14.13 -34.12
C LEU A 57 -51.41 12.87 -34.82
N ALA A 58 -51.89 11.89 -34.06
CA ALA A 58 -52.47 10.67 -34.62
C ALA A 58 -53.90 10.86 -35.12
N LEU A 59 -54.53 11.99 -34.81
CA LEU A 59 -55.90 12.29 -35.21
C LEU A 59 -55.95 12.76 -36.66
N ASP A 60 -57.03 12.39 -37.35
CA ASP A 60 -57.33 12.97 -38.65
C ASP A 60 -57.88 14.39 -38.48
N ILE A 61 -56.97 15.37 -38.53
CA ILE A 61 -57.31 16.78 -38.39
C ILE A 61 -58.14 17.35 -39.55
N THR A 62 -58.34 16.58 -40.63
CA THR A 62 -59.18 17.01 -41.76
C THR A 62 -60.67 16.74 -41.55
N THR A 63 -61.01 15.97 -40.50
CA THR A 63 -62.38 15.55 -40.20
C THR A 63 -62.81 16.09 -38.82
N PRO A 64 -63.64 17.14 -38.73
CA PRO A 64 -64.04 17.74 -37.44
C PRO A 64 -64.71 16.77 -36.45
N GLN A 65 -65.37 15.70 -36.93
CA GLN A 65 -65.94 14.67 -36.07
C GLN A 65 -64.87 13.88 -35.30
N ALA A 66 -63.63 13.81 -35.80
CA ALA A 66 -62.52 13.11 -35.14
C ALA A 66 -62.17 13.73 -33.78
N PHE A 67 -62.56 14.98 -33.50
CA PHE A 67 -62.30 15.66 -32.23
C PHE A 67 -63.39 15.40 -31.17
N ARG A 68 -64.48 14.73 -31.55
CA ARG A 68 -65.66 14.45 -30.69
C ARG A 68 -65.78 12.99 -30.26
N CYS A 69 -64.68 12.23 -30.28
CA CYS A 69 -64.63 10.90 -29.68
C CYS A 69 -64.09 10.95 -28.24
N PRO A 70 -64.42 9.93 -27.41
CA PRO A 70 -63.86 9.78 -26.07
C PRO A 70 -62.34 9.65 -26.06
N ILE A 71 -61.68 10.33 -25.12
CA ILE A 71 -60.22 10.34 -24.94
C ILE A 71 -59.65 8.93 -24.71
N ALA A 72 -60.42 8.03 -24.11
CA ALA A 72 -60.02 6.65 -23.87
C ALA A 72 -59.62 5.88 -25.14
N GLN A 73 -60.13 6.29 -26.31
CA GLN A 73 -59.82 5.65 -27.60
C GLN A 73 -58.43 6.06 -28.14
N HIS A 74 -57.89 7.17 -27.65
CA HIS A 74 -56.65 7.78 -28.18
C HIS A 74 -55.59 8.06 -27.10
N MET A 75 -55.86 7.71 -25.84
CA MET A 75 -54.87 7.79 -24.77
C MET A 75 -53.83 6.67 -24.87
N THR A 76 -52.61 6.96 -24.44
CA THR A 76 -51.60 5.95 -24.16
C THR A 76 -51.88 5.26 -22.83
N SER A 77 -51.94 3.92 -22.83
CA SER A 77 -52.17 3.10 -21.63
C SER A 77 -51.35 1.80 -21.70
N PRO A 78 -50.75 1.34 -20.59
CA PRO A 78 -50.68 1.99 -19.28
C PRO A 78 -49.68 3.17 -19.27
N VAL A 79 -49.87 4.11 -18.34
CA VAL A 79 -48.95 5.25 -18.14
C VAL A 79 -47.63 4.74 -17.59
N LYS A 80 -46.52 5.12 -18.23
CA LYS A 80 -45.18 4.78 -17.75
C LYS A 80 -44.86 5.51 -16.45
N THR A 81 -44.19 4.82 -15.52
CA THR A 81 -43.89 5.35 -14.18
C THR A 81 -42.39 5.52 -13.92
N ILE A 82 -42.02 6.50 -13.09
CA ILE A 82 -40.64 6.70 -12.60
C ILE A 82 -40.62 6.88 -11.08
N ASN A 83 -39.59 6.36 -10.40
CA ASN A 83 -39.49 6.51 -8.95
C ASN A 83 -39.09 7.95 -8.59
N VAL A 84 -39.70 8.54 -7.56
CA VAL A 84 -39.38 9.91 -7.11
C VAL A 84 -37.93 10.06 -6.64
N LYS A 85 -37.26 8.98 -6.23
CA LYS A 85 -35.85 8.97 -5.82
C LYS A 85 -34.87 8.88 -6.98
N THR A 86 -35.35 8.61 -8.20
CA THR A 86 -34.49 8.56 -9.40
C THR A 86 -33.79 9.91 -9.61
N SER A 87 -32.49 9.89 -9.94
CA SER A 87 -31.73 11.11 -10.21
C SER A 87 -32.11 11.71 -11.57
N LEU A 88 -31.86 13.00 -11.80
CA LEU A 88 -32.16 13.63 -13.09
C LEU A 88 -31.40 13.00 -14.26
N GLY A 89 -30.14 12.58 -14.05
CA GLY A 89 -29.33 11.90 -15.08
C GLY A 89 -29.90 10.54 -15.48
N GLU A 90 -30.35 9.74 -14.51
CA GLU A 90 -31.02 8.46 -14.75
C GLU A 90 -32.40 8.67 -15.41
N ALA A 91 -33.15 9.69 -15.00
CA ALA A 91 -34.42 10.03 -15.63
C ALA A 91 -34.25 10.41 -17.10
N ALA A 92 -33.20 11.16 -17.45
CA ALA A 92 -32.87 11.51 -18.83
C ALA A 92 -32.64 10.27 -19.70
N LEU A 93 -31.91 9.27 -19.19
CA LEU A 93 -31.72 7.97 -19.84
C LEU A 93 -33.06 7.27 -20.10
N ARG A 94 -33.91 7.16 -19.08
CA ARG A 94 -35.21 6.48 -19.18
C ARG A 94 -36.15 7.14 -20.18
N PHE A 95 -36.19 8.47 -20.24
CA PHE A 95 -37.00 9.19 -21.22
C PHE A 95 -36.63 8.83 -22.66
N ARG A 96 -35.33 8.65 -22.95
CA ARG A 96 -34.85 8.23 -24.27
C ARG A 96 -35.17 6.76 -24.56
N GLU A 97 -34.86 5.87 -23.62
CA GLU A 97 -35.05 4.42 -23.79
C GLU A 97 -36.52 4.05 -24.00
N GLU A 98 -37.40 4.64 -23.19
CA GLU A 98 -38.83 4.36 -23.23
C GLU A 98 -39.58 5.22 -24.24
N LYS A 99 -38.90 6.20 -24.87
CA LYS A 99 -39.44 7.08 -25.93
C LYS A 99 -40.75 7.77 -25.53
N VAL A 100 -40.83 8.18 -24.26
CA VAL A 100 -41.97 8.93 -23.71
C VAL A 100 -41.57 10.37 -23.41
N ARG A 101 -42.54 11.27 -23.35
CA ARG A 101 -42.33 12.69 -22.96
C ARG A 101 -42.65 12.98 -21.51
N HIS A 102 -43.40 12.08 -20.88
CA HIS A 102 -43.88 12.20 -19.51
C HIS A 102 -43.80 10.85 -18.80
N PHE A 103 -43.45 10.90 -17.52
CA PHE A 103 -43.61 9.79 -16.59
C PHE A 103 -44.54 10.19 -15.45
N LEU A 104 -45.36 9.24 -15.00
CA LEU A 104 -46.04 9.33 -13.72
C LEU A 104 -45.03 9.04 -12.60
N ALA A 105 -44.75 10.02 -11.76
CA ALA A 105 -43.82 9.86 -10.66
C ALA A 105 -44.49 9.10 -9.50
N VAL A 106 -43.86 8.03 -9.01
CA VAL A 106 -44.37 7.14 -7.96
C VAL A 106 -43.36 6.98 -6.82
N ASN A 107 -43.85 6.73 -5.61
CA ASN A 107 -42.99 6.34 -4.48
C ASN A 107 -42.76 4.81 -4.46
N ASP A 108 -42.01 4.33 -3.46
CA ASP A 108 -41.70 2.90 -3.31
C ASP A 108 -42.94 2.03 -3.07
N ASP A 109 -44.02 2.61 -2.54
CA ASP A 109 -45.33 1.95 -2.34
C ASP A 109 -46.21 1.93 -3.61
N GLY A 110 -45.72 2.48 -4.73
CA GLY A 110 -46.47 2.56 -5.99
C GLY A 110 -47.53 3.68 -6.05
N LYS A 111 -47.61 4.53 -5.03
CA LYS A 111 -48.54 5.68 -5.01
C LYS A 111 -47.98 6.80 -5.88
N HIS A 112 -48.81 7.30 -6.80
CA HIS A 112 -48.44 8.44 -7.64
C HIS A 112 -48.32 9.73 -6.82
N LYS A 113 -47.34 10.55 -7.16
CA LYS A 113 -46.99 11.81 -6.49
C LYS A 113 -47.08 13.02 -7.40
N GLY A 114 -47.02 12.82 -8.72
CA GLY A 114 -47.03 13.89 -9.70
C GLY A 114 -46.68 13.38 -11.09
N ILE A 115 -46.53 14.30 -12.02
CA ILE A 115 -46.01 14.05 -13.36
C ILE A 115 -44.68 14.76 -13.54
N VAL A 116 -43.77 14.16 -14.31
CA VAL A 116 -42.52 14.78 -14.71
C VAL A 116 -42.35 14.64 -16.22
N SER A 117 -41.93 15.70 -16.88
CA SER A 117 -41.69 15.76 -18.32
C SER A 117 -40.21 15.88 -18.65
N GLN A 118 -39.86 15.62 -19.92
CA GLN A 118 -38.51 15.91 -20.43
C GLN A 118 -38.10 17.37 -20.22
N THR A 119 -39.06 18.30 -20.36
CA THR A 119 -38.84 19.73 -20.11
C THR A 119 -38.43 19.99 -18.67
N ASP A 120 -39.04 19.30 -17.70
CA ASP A 120 -38.70 19.46 -16.28
C ASP A 120 -37.28 18.99 -15.98
N ILE A 121 -36.81 17.92 -16.63
CA ILE A 121 -35.41 17.47 -16.49
C ILE A 121 -34.44 18.55 -16.97
N VAL A 122 -34.64 19.05 -18.19
CA VAL A 122 -33.73 20.05 -18.78
C VAL A 122 -33.76 21.38 -18.02
N ILE A 123 -34.93 21.82 -17.55
CA ILE A 123 -35.07 23.06 -16.78
C ILE A 123 -34.44 22.95 -15.40
N ASN A 124 -34.44 21.78 -14.77
CA ASN A 124 -33.94 21.62 -13.40
C ASN A 124 -32.54 20.99 -13.34
N GLN A 125 -31.95 20.65 -14.48
CA GLN A 125 -30.58 20.18 -14.54
C GLN A 125 -29.61 21.26 -14.05
N GLY A 126 -28.64 20.87 -13.23
CA GLY A 126 -27.58 21.76 -12.74
C GLY A 126 -26.80 22.41 -13.87
N ILE A 127 -26.34 23.64 -13.63
CA ILE A 127 -25.55 24.43 -14.60
C ILE A 127 -24.27 23.70 -15.00
N GLU A 128 -23.74 22.85 -14.12
CA GLU A 128 -22.52 22.06 -14.29
C GLU A 128 -22.52 21.20 -15.56
N TYR A 129 -23.69 20.70 -15.99
CA TYR A 129 -23.84 19.93 -17.23
C TYR A 129 -23.81 20.81 -18.50
N TYR A 130 -23.84 22.13 -18.34
CA TYR A 130 -23.70 23.12 -19.40
C TYR A 130 -22.39 23.92 -19.32
N ILE A 131 -21.50 23.60 -18.36
CA ILE A 131 -20.18 24.26 -18.23
C ILE A 131 -19.22 23.80 -19.33
N SER A 132 -19.46 22.63 -19.94
CA SER A 132 -18.78 22.30 -21.19
C SER A 132 -19.28 23.28 -22.27
N LEU A 133 -18.37 24.05 -22.87
CA LEU A 133 -18.62 25.02 -23.94
C LEU A 133 -19.14 24.34 -25.22
N ARG A 134 -20.26 23.62 -25.14
CA ARG A 134 -20.93 23.05 -26.31
C ARG A 134 -21.84 24.11 -26.91
N GLU A 135 -21.73 24.24 -28.20
CA GLU A 135 -22.51 25.15 -29.02
C GLU A 135 -23.75 24.44 -29.57
N VAL A 136 -24.83 25.17 -29.82
CA VAL A 136 -26.08 24.64 -30.37
C VAL A 136 -25.89 23.91 -31.70
N GLN A 137 -24.94 24.36 -32.54
CA GLN A 137 -24.63 23.67 -33.80
C GLN A 137 -24.09 22.25 -33.60
N SER A 138 -23.42 21.97 -32.47
CA SER A 138 -22.82 20.65 -32.19
C SER A 138 -23.83 19.57 -31.83
N VAL A 139 -25.09 19.97 -31.56
CA VAL A 139 -26.18 19.04 -31.21
C VAL A 139 -27.25 18.96 -32.31
N LEU A 140 -27.05 19.61 -33.46
CA LEU A 140 -27.91 19.51 -34.64
C LEU A 140 -27.77 18.12 -35.30
N ASN A 141 -28.34 17.11 -34.67
CA ASN A 141 -28.25 15.73 -35.14
C ASN A 141 -29.44 15.33 -36.03
N ARG A 142 -30.43 16.20 -36.17
CA ARG A 142 -31.68 15.92 -36.87
C ARG A 142 -32.01 17.03 -37.86
N GLN A 143 -32.30 16.65 -39.10
CA GLN A 143 -32.81 17.57 -40.11
C GLN A 143 -34.33 17.70 -39.98
N TYR A 144 -34.79 18.90 -39.63
CA TYR A 144 -36.21 19.21 -39.57
C TYR A 144 -36.72 19.60 -40.97
N PRO A 145 -37.85 19.06 -41.43
CA PRO A 145 -38.40 19.41 -42.74
C PRO A 145 -38.80 20.90 -42.78
N ILE A 146 -38.47 21.54 -43.90
CA ILE A 146 -38.95 22.87 -44.25
C ILE A 146 -40.07 22.70 -45.27
N ILE A 147 -41.26 23.19 -44.94
CA ILE A 147 -42.44 23.10 -45.81
C ILE A 147 -42.95 24.50 -46.20
N PRO A 148 -43.55 24.69 -47.38
CA PRO A 148 -44.15 25.96 -47.76
C PRO A 148 -45.34 26.33 -46.84
N SER A 149 -45.53 27.60 -46.51
CA SER A 149 -46.66 28.05 -45.68
C SER A 149 -48.03 27.80 -46.31
N ALA A 150 -48.09 27.68 -47.64
CA ALA A 150 -49.30 27.32 -48.38
C ALA A 150 -49.60 25.81 -48.41
N ALA A 151 -48.74 24.97 -47.81
CA ALA A 151 -48.94 23.52 -47.81
C ALA A 151 -50.22 23.12 -47.06
N PRO A 152 -50.92 22.05 -47.48
CA PRO A 152 -52.10 21.55 -46.77
C PRO A 152 -51.77 21.12 -45.34
N LEU A 153 -52.53 21.62 -44.36
CA LEU A 153 -52.27 21.37 -42.95
C LEU A 153 -52.35 19.86 -42.59
N GLY A 154 -53.32 19.15 -43.16
CA GLY A 154 -53.48 17.70 -42.96
C GLY A 154 -52.25 16.89 -43.38
N GLU A 155 -51.57 17.30 -44.45
CA GLU A 155 -50.33 16.65 -44.89
C GLU A 155 -49.17 16.98 -43.95
N ALA A 156 -49.06 18.23 -43.51
CA ALA A 156 -48.05 18.65 -42.56
C ALA A 156 -48.15 17.89 -41.22
N VAL A 157 -49.36 17.73 -40.66
CA VAL A 157 -49.56 16.97 -39.43
C VAL A 157 -49.24 15.48 -39.62
N ARG A 158 -49.58 14.88 -40.76
CA ARG A 158 -49.16 13.50 -41.08
C ARG A 158 -47.63 13.37 -41.21
N ASN A 159 -46.96 14.38 -41.77
CA ASN A 159 -45.50 14.42 -41.85
C ASN A 159 -44.87 14.55 -40.45
N MET A 160 -45.46 15.34 -39.55
CA MET A 160 -45.06 15.39 -38.14
C MET A 160 -45.20 14.02 -37.47
N HIS A 161 -46.36 13.38 -37.62
CA HIS A 161 -46.65 12.10 -36.98
C HIS A 161 -45.74 10.97 -37.49
N SER A 162 -45.70 10.76 -38.80
CA SER A 162 -44.91 9.69 -39.44
C SER A 162 -43.41 9.90 -39.27
N GLY A 163 -42.95 11.14 -39.40
CA GLY A 163 -41.57 11.52 -39.17
C GLY A 163 -41.16 11.60 -37.71
N ARG A 164 -42.10 11.49 -36.76
CA ARG A 164 -41.91 11.71 -35.31
C ARG A 164 -41.28 13.06 -34.99
N PHE A 165 -41.67 14.10 -35.71
CA PHE A 165 -41.23 15.47 -35.47
C PHE A 165 -42.22 16.17 -34.54
N ASP A 166 -41.69 16.85 -33.53
CA ASP A 166 -42.46 17.67 -32.60
C ASP A 166 -42.76 19.08 -33.15
N ALA A 167 -42.06 19.45 -34.22
CA ALA A 167 -42.30 20.66 -34.99
C ALA A 167 -41.90 20.52 -36.47
N LEU A 168 -42.45 21.37 -37.33
CA LEU A 168 -41.98 21.61 -38.70
C LEU A 168 -41.62 23.08 -38.88
N ILE A 169 -40.60 23.33 -39.70
CA ILE A 169 -40.27 24.68 -40.13
C ILE A 169 -41.17 25.02 -41.31
N THR A 170 -41.81 26.18 -41.30
CA THR A 170 -42.57 26.69 -42.45
C THR A 170 -41.84 27.87 -43.08
N GLN A 171 -41.76 27.90 -44.41
CA GLN A 171 -41.19 29.03 -45.16
C GLN A 171 -42.31 29.83 -45.84
N TYR A 172 -42.31 31.14 -45.62
CA TYR A 172 -43.27 32.07 -46.20
C TYR A 172 -42.75 32.66 -47.52
N PRO A 173 -43.63 33.18 -48.40
CA PRO A 173 -43.24 33.72 -49.72
C PRO A 173 -42.25 34.90 -49.67
N ASP A 174 -42.20 35.61 -48.53
CA ASP A 174 -41.26 36.70 -48.27
C ASP A 174 -39.88 36.23 -47.78
N GLY A 175 -39.67 34.91 -47.69
CA GLY A 175 -38.40 34.30 -47.29
C GLY A 175 -38.25 34.06 -45.80
N ASP A 176 -39.17 34.54 -44.98
CA ASP A 176 -39.15 34.35 -43.53
C ASP A 176 -39.59 32.94 -43.13
N TYR A 177 -39.09 32.50 -41.97
CA TYR A 177 -39.46 31.22 -41.37
C TYR A 177 -40.46 31.38 -40.23
N GLY A 178 -41.37 30.44 -40.13
CA GLY A 178 -42.21 30.19 -38.95
C GLY A 178 -42.09 28.73 -38.50
N ILE A 179 -42.89 28.36 -37.51
CA ILE A 179 -42.89 27.02 -36.94
C ILE A 179 -44.31 26.53 -36.67
N LEU A 180 -44.58 25.28 -37.06
CA LEU A 180 -45.79 24.54 -36.68
C LEU A 180 -45.39 23.51 -35.62
N THR A 181 -46.00 23.57 -34.43
CA THR A 181 -45.68 22.65 -33.32
C THR A 181 -46.86 21.76 -32.96
N GLU A 182 -46.61 20.68 -32.21
CA GLU A 182 -47.69 19.83 -31.67
C GLU A 182 -48.73 20.62 -30.88
N ARG A 183 -48.31 21.65 -30.15
CA ARG A 183 -49.20 22.54 -29.39
C ARG A 183 -50.19 23.27 -30.29
N ASP A 184 -49.76 23.65 -31.48
CA ASP A 184 -50.64 24.34 -32.42
C ASP A 184 -51.72 23.37 -32.95
N VAL A 185 -51.38 22.08 -33.12
CA VAL A 185 -52.36 21.03 -33.44
C VAL A 185 -53.37 20.83 -32.30
N VAL A 186 -52.92 20.84 -31.04
CA VAL A 186 -53.84 20.80 -29.88
C VAL A 186 -54.77 22.01 -29.86
N ARG A 187 -54.27 23.22 -30.18
CA ARG A 187 -55.10 24.43 -30.29
C ARG A 187 -56.14 24.31 -31.40
N LEU A 188 -55.79 23.71 -32.54
CA LEU A 188 -56.75 23.41 -33.60
C LEU A 188 -57.86 22.48 -33.10
N ILE A 189 -57.52 21.40 -32.39
CA ILE A 189 -58.49 20.44 -31.85
C ILE A 189 -59.44 21.10 -30.83
N SER A 190 -58.95 22.10 -30.08
CA SER A 190 -59.77 22.87 -29.14
C SER A 190 -60.67 23.93 -29.80
N GLY A 191 -60.46 24.24 -31.09
CA GLY A 191 -61.13 25.34 -31.79
C GLY A 191 -62.16 24.85 -32.80
N ASP A 192 -63.19 25.68 -33.04
CA ASP A 192 -64.25 25.38 -34.02
C ASP A 192 -63.92 25.86 -35.45
N LYS A 193 -62.77 26.51 -35.67
CA LYS A 193 -62.41 27.08 -36.97
C LYS A 193 -61.64 26.08 -37.82
N PRO A 194 -62.13 25.73 -39.02
CA PRO A 194 -61.35 24.91 -39.94
C PRO A 194 -60.16 25.72 -40.45
N ILE A 195 -58.96 25.15 -40.32
CA ILE A 195 -57.72 25.72 -40.86
C ILE A 195 -57.23 24.80 -41.98
N ALA A 196 -57.04 25.36 -43.17
CA ALA A 196 -56.73 24.57 -44.36
C ALA A 196 -55.21 24.47 -44.64
N ILE A 197 -54.47 25.54 -44.34
CA ILE A 197 -53.04 25.67 -44.70
C ILE A 197 -52.17 25.88 -43.47
N VAL A 198 -50.91 25.46 -43.57
CA VAL A 198 -49.94 25.52 -42.46
C VAL A 198 -49.72 26.94 -41.96
N GLY A 199 -49.60 27.91 -42.87
CA GLY A 199 -49.25 29.30 -42.54
C GLY A 199 -50.27 30.04 -41.68
N GLU A 200 -51.53 29.58 -41.64
CA GLU A 200 -52.60 30.13 -40.80
C GLU A 200 -52.50 29.68 -39.34
N LEU A 201 -51.91 28.50 -39.10
CA LEU A 201 -51.75 27.93 -37.76
C LEU A 201 -50.33 28.12 -37.20
N ALA A 202 -49.31 28.14 -38.07
CA ALA A 202 -47.92 28.25 -37.67
C ALA A 202 -47.61 29.62 -37.04
N SER A 203 -46.75 29.60 -36.02
CA SER A 203 -46.26 30.81 -35.36
C SER A 203 -45.13 31.47 -36.17
N ARG A 204 -45.11 32.80 -36.26
CA ARG A 204 -44.09 33.60 -36.95
C ARG A 204 -43.73 34.86 -36.14
N PRO A 205 -42.46 35.31 -36.08
CA PRO A 205 -41.27 34.70 -36.69
C PRO A 205 -40.73 33.49 -35.90
N LEU A 206 -40.03 32.59 -36.59
CA LEU A 206 -39.20 31.57 -35.94
C LEU A 206 -38.08 32.28 -35.15
N ILE A 207 -38.00 32.00 -33.84
CA ILE A 207 -36.95 32.55 -32.98
C ILE A 207 -35.66 31.79 -33.27
N CYS A 208 -34.63 32.51 -33.71
CA CYS A 208 -33.35 31.94 -34.12
C CYS A 208 -32.18 32.39 -33.24
N VAL A 209 -31.16 31.55 -33.14
CA VAL A 209 -29.86 31.84 -32.51
C VAL A 209 -28.71 31.46 -33.44
N PRO A 210 -27.56 32.15 -33.38
CA PRO A 210 -26.35 31.73 -34.09
C PRO A 210 -25.88 30.32 -33.68
N GLY A 211 -25.29 29.58 -34.62
CA GLY A 211 -24.73 28.24 -34.37
C GLY A 211 -23.76 28.15 -33.20
N ALA A 212 -23.00 29.21 -32.94
CA ALA A 212 -22.02 29.31 -31.86
C ALA A 212 -22.65 29.63 -30.48
N THR A 213 -23.97 29.82 -30.38
CA THR A 213 -24.63 30.05 -29.09
C THR A 213 -24.46 28.84 -28.18
N SER A 214 -24.14 29.06 -26.90
CA SER A 214 -23.98 27.97 -25.93
C SER A 214 -25.31 27.27 -25.63
N LEU A 215 -25.26 25.97 -25.31
CA LEU A 215 -26.47 25.23 -24.88
C LEU A 215 -27.13 25.83 -23.64
N TYR A 216 -26.35 26.44 -22.75
CA TYR A 216 -26.87 27.16 -21.58
C TYR A 216 -27.73 28.36 -21.99
N GLN A 217 -27.24 29.19 -22.91
CA GLN A 217 -28.00 30.33 -23.42
C GLN A 217 -29.25 29.88 -24.18
N ALA A 218 -29.16 28.80 -24.96
CA ALA A 218 -30.31 28.22 -25.63
C ALA A 218 -31.38 27.73 -24.63
N ARG A 219 -30.97 27.06 -23.53
CA ARG A 219 -31.86 26.70 -22.42
C ARG A 219 -32.54 27.91 -21.81
N ASN A 220 -31.79 28.97 -21.49
CA ASN A 220 -32.38 30.19 -20.91
C ASN A 220 -33.37 30.83 -21.87
N LEU A 221 -33.08 30.86 -23.17
CA LEU A 221 -34.03 31.34 -24.18
C LEU A 221 -35.30 30.49 -24.24
N PHE A 222 -35.22 29.16 -24.12
CA PHE A 222 -36.41 28.31 -24.00
C PHE A 222 -37.28 28.73 -22.80
N ILE A 223 -36.64 28.95 -21.65
CA ILE A 223 -37.32 29.33 -20.41
C ILE A 223 -37.93 30.74 -20.55
N ASP A 224 -37.12 31.74 -20.91
CA ASP A 224 -37.50 33.16 -20.94
C ASP A 224 -38.56 33.47 -22.00
N LYS A 225 -38.47 32.81 -23.16
CA LYS A 225 -39.43 33.00 -24.27
C LYS A 225 -40.60 32.02 -24.20
N HIS A 226 -40.61 31.10 -23.23
CA HIS A 226 -41.63 30.06 -23.07
C HIS A 226 -41.84 29.21 -24.35
N ILE A 227 -40.74 28.90 -25.04
CA ILE A 227 -40.70 28.09 -26.27
C ILE A 227 -39.91 26.81 -26.04
N ARG A 228 -40.07 25.84 -26.95
CA ARG A 228 -39.37 24.54 -26.91
C ARG A 228 -38.49 24.27 -28.12
N HIS A 229 -38.48 25.20 -29.07
CA HIS A 229 -37.81 25.09 -30.36
C HIS A 229 -37.11 26.40 -30.69
N LEU A 230 -35.84 26.31 -31.08
CA LEU A 230 -35.03 27.45 -31.53
C LEU A 230 -34.47 27.12 -32.91
N GLY A 231 -34.62 28.04 -33.85
CA GLY A 231 -33.90 28.01 -35.11
C GLY A 231 -32.40 28.22 -34.86
N VAL A 232 -31.57 27.50 -35.58
CA VAL A 232 -30.12 27.69 -35.53
C VAL A 232 -29.66 28.23 -36.87
N THR A 233 -28.98 29.38 -36.88
CA THR A 233 -28.49 30.02 -38.11
C THR A 233 -26.97 29.92 -38.24
N GLY A 234 -26.50 29.74 -39.48
CA GLY A 234 -25.09 29.79 -39.83
C GLY A 234 -24.55 31.21 -39.81
N SER A 235 -23.24 31.35 -40.01
CA SER A 235 -22.58 32.64 -40.16
C SER A 235 -23.05 33.43 -41.39
N ASP A 236 -23.63 32.74 -42.38
CA ASP A 236 -24.22 33.31 -43.58
C ASP A 236 -25.69 33.75 -43.38
N GLY A 237 -26.22 33.62 -42.16
CA GLY A 237 -27.60 33.97 -41.81
C GLY A 237 -28.65 32.93 -42.26
N LYS A 238 -28.24 31.83 -42.91
CA LYS A 238 -29.17 30.77 -43.33
C LYS A 238 -29.53 29.87 -42.15
N LEU A 239 -30.76 29.37 -42.16
CA LEU A 239 -31.24 28.39 -41.20
C LEU A 239 -30.56 27.05 -41.43
N LEU A 240 -29.82 26.57 -40.44
CA LEU A 240 -29.15 25.26 -40.42
C LEU A 240 -30.08 24.15 -39.90
N GLY A 241 -30.97 24.47 -38.95
CA GLY A 241 -31.88 23.49 -38.36
C GLY A 241 -32.63 24.02 -37.14
N LEU A 242 -33.22 23.11 -36.36
CA LEU A 242 -33.84 23.38 -35.06
C LEU A 242 -33.09 22.66 -33.95
N VAL A 243 -32.97 23.33 -32.80
CA VAL A 243 -32.63 22.71 -31.52
C VAL A 243 -33.87 22.70 -30.62
N THR A 244 -34.09 21.60 -29.91
CA THR A 244 -35.23 21.40 -29.01
C THR A 244 -34.76 20.92 -27.63
N PHE A 245 -35.70 20.77 -26.71
CA PHE A 245 -35.45 20.12 -25.43
C PHE A 245 -34.91 18.68 -25.55
N ALA A 246 -35.28 17.94 -26.61
CA ALA A 246 -34.80 16.58 -26.81
C ALA A 246 -33.29 16.55 -27.11
N GLU A 247 -32.77 17.48 -27.92
CA GLU A 247 -31.34 17.58 -28.17
C GLU A 247 -30.57 18.03 -26.91
N LEU A 248 -31.15 18.93 -26.10
CA LEU A 248 -30.57 19.27 -24.79
C LEU A 248 -30.55 18.08 -23.83
N LEU A 249 -31.63 17.30 -23.76
CA LEU A 249 -31.69 16.11 -22.90
C LEU A 249 -30.66 15.05 -23.32
N ALA A 250 -30.48 14.83 -24.63
CA ALA A 250 -29.47 13.91 -25.15
C ALA A 250 -28.03 14.33 -24.80
N SER A 251 -27.77 15.64 -24.68
CA SER A 251 -26.46 16.15 -24.23
C SER A 251 -26.20 15.84 -22.74
N ILE A 252 -27.19 16.06 -21.86
CA ILE A 252 -27.11 15.77 -20.42
C ILE A 252 -26.77 14.29 -20.19
N GLU A 253 -27.43 13.42 -20.93
CA GLU A 253 -27.23 11.98 -20.86
C GLU A 253 -25.80 11.55 -21.23
N HIS A 254 -25.24 12.14 -22.30
CA HIS A 254 -23.87 11.84 -22.71
C HIS A 254 -22.87 12.19 -21.60
N ASP A 255 -23.07 13.33 -20.95
CA ASP A 255 -22.19 13.79 -19.87
C ASP A 255 -22.37 12.94 -18.61
N TYR A 256 -23.60 12.50 -18.28
CA TYR A 256 -23.88 11.57 -17.18
C TYR A 256 -23.20 10.19 -17.38
N ILE A 257 -23.29 9.61 -18.59
CA ILE A 257 -22.61 8.34 -18.91
C ILE A 257 -21.08 8.48 -18.76
N ARG A 258 -20.52 9.62 -19.18
CA ARG A 258 -19.09 9.89 -19.06
C ARG A 258 -18.66 9.93 -17.60
N GLU A 259 -19.39 10.65 -16.75
CA GLU A 259 -19.14 10.76 -15.32
C GLU A 259 -19.20 9.39 -14.62
N LEU A 260 -20.22 8.58 -14.94
CA LEU A 260 -20.37 7.23 -14.39
C LEU A 260 -19.15 6.35 -14.72
N ARG A 261 -18.69 6.39 -15.98
CA ARG A 261 -17.50 5.63 -16.43
C ARG A 261 -16.23 6.05 -15.69
N GLU A 262 -16.04 7.35 -15.46
CA GLU A 262 -14.89 7.85 -14.71
C GLU A 262 -14.92 7.40 -13.26
N THR A 263 -16.09 7.45 -12.62
CA THR A 263 -16.27 7.02 -11.23
C THR A 263 -16.00 5.53 -11.06
N LEU A 264 -16.52 4.69 -11.97
CA LEU A 264 -16.26 3.25 -11.97
C LEU A 264 -14.77 2.95 -12.11
N LYS A 265 -14.09 3.62 -13.06
CA LYS A 265 -12.64 3.45 -13.29
C LYS A 265 -11.81 3.85 -12.06
N LYS A 266 -12.21 4.91 -11.33
CA LYS A 266 -11.55 5.30 -10.07
C LYS A 266 -11.70 4.22 -9.00
N ARG A 267 -12.93 3.71 -8.79
CA ARG A 267 -13.19 2.64 -7.80
C ARG A 267 -12.41 1.37 -8.10
N GLU A 268 -12.38 0.94 -9.36
CA GLU A 268 -11.64 -0.24 -9.78
C GLU A 268 -10.13 -0.12 -9.48
N ARG A 269 -9.53 1.04 -9.79
CA ARG A 269 -8.12 1.32 -9.46
C ARG A 269 -7.85 1.24 -7.97
N SER A 270 -8.69 1.86 -7.15
CA SER A 270 -8.56 1.81 -5.68
C SER A 270 -8.64 0.37 -5.15
N LEU A 271 -9.54 -0.44 -5.71
CA LEU A 271 -9.70 -1.84 -5.34
C LEU A 271 -8.45 -2.66 -5.69
N VAL A 272 -7.88 -2.46 -6.88
CA VAL A 272 -6.66 -3.14 -7.32
C VAL A 272 -5.47 -2.79 -6.43
N ILE A 273 -5.29 -1.51 -6.11
CA ILE A 273 -4.20 -1.04 -5.24
C ILE A 273 -4.34 -1.66 -3.84
N SER A 274 -5.54 -1.62 -3.25
CA SER A 274 -5.80 -2.22 -1.93
C SER A 274 -5.46 -3.71 -1.91
N LYS A 275 -5.88 -4.46 -2.94
CA LYS A 275 -5.57 -5.89 -3.07
C LYS A 275 -4.07 -6.17 -3.26
N GLN A 276 -3.36 -5.30 -3.98
CA GLN A 276 -1.91 -5.39 -4.11
C GLN A 276 -1.20 -5.15 -2.78
N HIS A 277 -1.60 -4.13 -2.01
CA HIS A 277 -1.05 -3.85 -0.69
C HIS A 277 -1.26 -5.02 0.28
N GLN A 278 -2.46 -5.61 0.31
CA GLN A 278 -2.72 -6.80 1.14
C GLN A 278 -1.82 -7.98 0.77
N ARG A 279 -1.64 -8.25 -0.54
CA ARG A 279 -0.75 -9.32 -1.00
C ARG A 279 0.71 -9.05 -0.66
N LEU A 280 1.17 -7.81 -0.79
CA LEU A 280 2.54 -7.43 -0.44
C LEU A 280 2.79 -7.61 1.06
N ALA A 281 1.87 -7.14 1.90
CA ALA A 281 1.96 -7.30 3.36
C ALA A 281 2.01 -8.78 3.77
N ALA A 282 1.13 -9.62 3.21
CA ALA A 282 1.14 -11.06 3.47
C ALA A 282 2.46 -11.71 3.05
N LYS A 283 3.00 -11.32 1.89
CA LYS A 283 4.28 -11.86 1.40
C LYS A 283 5.44 -11.44 2.29
N VAL A 284 5.51 -10.19 2.73
CA VAL A 284 6.53 -9.70 3.68
C VAL A 284 6.46 -10.48 4.99
N PHE A 285 5.25 -10.71 5.51
CA PHE A 285 5.05 -11.50 6.72
C PHE A 285 5.61 -12.93 6.55
N GLU A 286 5.35 -13.58 5.43
CA GLU A 286 5.78 -14.95 5.14
C GLU A 286 7.27 -15.10 4.78
N SER A 287 7.87 -14.12 4.09
CA SER A 287 9.22 -14.24 3.52
C SER A 287 10.35 -13.67 4.38
N THR A 288 10.05 -13.15 5.57
CA THR A 288 11.05 -12.57 6.46
C THR A 288 11.80 -13.67 7.22
N PHE A 289 13.12 -13.53 7.39
CA PHE A 289 13.96 -14.47 8.16
C PHE A 289 13.88 -14.27 9.67
N GLU A 290 13.34 -13.13 10.10
CA GLU A 290 13.03 -12.83 11.49
C GLU A 290 11.69 -13.45 11.89
N GLY A 291 11.63 -14.00 13.10
CA GLY A 291 10.40 -14.53 13.67
C GLY A 291 9.44 -13.39 13.99
N ILE A 292 8.22 -13.48 13.48
CA ILE A 292 7.14 -12.53 13.77
C ILE A 292 6.07 -13.26 14.57
N MET A 293 5.63 -12.63 15.64
CA MET A 293 4.56 -13.10 16.53
C MET A 293 3.60 -11.93 16.81
N ILE A 294 2.31 -12.17 16.64
CA ILE A 294 1.25 -11.20 16.91
C ILE A 294 0.41 -11.74 18.06
N THR A 295 0.19 -10.90 19.08
CA THR A 295 -0.70 -11.19 20.20
C THR A 295 -1.84 -10.20 20.27
N ASN A 296 -2.95 -10.58 20.91
CA ASN A 296 -3.99 -9.64 21.34
C ASN A 296 -3.51 -8.77 22.52
N ALA A 297 -4.39 -7.89 23.02
CA ALA A 297 -4.14 -7.01 24.15
C ALA A 297 -3.79 -7.76 25.45
N GLU A 298 -4.32 -8.98 25.66
CA GLU A 298 -4.01 -9.84 26.81
C GLU A 298 -2.73 -10.68 26.62
N SER A 299 -1.92 -10.40 25.59
CA SER A 299 -0.68 -11.14 25.28
C SER A 299 -0.90 -12.62 24.90
N VAL A 300 -2.07 -12.95 24.37
CA VAL A 300 -2.36 -14.27 23.78
C VAL A 300 -1.98 -14.25 22.30
N ILE A 301 -1.16 -15.21 21.88
CA ILE A 301 -0.67 -15.35 20.51
C ILE A 301 -1.83 -15.68 19.58
N GLU A 302 -2.03 -14.86 18.56
CA GLU A 302 -3.05 -15.07 17.52
C GLU A 302 -2.43 -15.56 16.21
N SER A 303 -1.20 -15.13 15.91
CA SER A 303 -0.51 -15.46 14.67
C SER A 303 1.00 -15.48 14.81
N VAL A 304 1.66 -16.33 14.03
CA VAL A 304 3.12 -16.40 13.90
C VAL A 304 3.49 -16.64 12.43
N ASN A 305 4.64 -16.13 12.00
CA ASN A 305 5.13 -16.36 10.63
C ASN A 305 5.95 -17.66 10.51
N PRO A 306 6.32 -18.11 9.29
CA PRO A 306 7.14 -19.31 9.10
C PRO A 306 8.52 -19.25 9.79
N ALA A 307 9.16 -18.09 9.83
CA ALA A 307 10.47 -17.94 10.49
C ALA A 307 10.39 -18.15 12.01
N PHE A 308 9.29 -17.76 12.66
CA PHE A 308 9.05 -18.11 14.06
C PHE A 308 9.16 -19.63 14.28
N THR A 309 8.56 -20.41 13.38
CA THR A 309 8.58 -21.87 13.46
C THR A 309 9.99 -22.42 13.24
N GLN A 310 10.72 -21.86 12.27
CA GLN A 310 12.10 -22.26 11.97
C GLN A 310 13.06 -21.97 13.14
N ILE A 311 12.94 -20.80 13.77
CA ILE A 311 13.80 -20.40 14.89
C ILE A 311 13.43 -21.16 16.16
N THR A 312 12.15 -21.17 16.54
CA THR A 312 11.75 -21.72 17.86
C THR A 312 11.53 -23.24 17.84
N GLY A 313 11.27 -23.83 16.67
CA GLY A 313 10.88 -25.23 16.52
C GLY A 313 9.43 -25.55 16.89
N PHE A 314 8.65 -24.55 17.33
CA PHE A 314 7.23 -24.69 17.61
C PHE A 314 6.39 -24.41 16.36
N MET A 315 5.42 -25.28 16.07
CA MET A 315 4.48 -25.07 14.98
C MET A 315 3.40 -24.06 15.39
N ALA A 316 2.85 -23.31 14.42
CA ALA A 316 1.82 -22.31 14.68
C ALA A 316 0.64 -22.84 15.52
N HIS A 317 0.13 -24.03 15.20
CA HIS A 317 -1.00 -24.64 15.95
C HIS A 317 -0.66 -25.01 17.40
N GLU A 318 0.62 -25.07 17.78
CA GLU A 318 1.06 -25.37 19.14
C GLU A 318 1.16 -24.13 20.02
N VAL A 319 1.26 -22.94 19.41
CA VAL A 319 1.49 -21.66 20.10
C VAL A 319 0.31 -20.71 20.01
N ILE A 320 -0.51 -20.79 18.96
CA ILE A 320 -1.75 -20.00 18.85
C ILE A 320 -2.66 -20.31 20.05
N GLY A 321 -3.17 -19.26 20.69
CA GLY A 321 -3.98 -19.34 21.91
C GLY A 321 -3.17 -19.44 23.22
N LYS A 322 -1.84 -19.43 23.16
CA LYS A 322 -0.95 -19.42 24.34
C LYS A 322 -0.27 -18.07 24.51
N THR A 323 0.40 -17.87 25.64
CA THR A 323 1.21 -16.67 25.88
C THR A 323 2.69 -16.93 25.51
N PRO A 324 3.48 -15.88 25.21
CA PRO A 324 4.92 -16.00 24.91
C PRO A 324 5.76 -16.67 26.02
N ALA A 325 5.20 -16.85 27.22
CA ALA A 325 5.86 -17.53 28.33
C ALA A 325 6.32 -18.97 27.99
N ILE A 326 5.71 -19.62 26.99
CA ILE A 326 6.14 -20.93 26.48
C ILE A 326 7.60 -20.94 26.00
N LEU A 327 8.11 -19.80 25.53
CA LEU A 327 9.48 -19.63 25.05
C LEU A 327 10.48 -19.30 26.17
N SER A 328 10.03 -19.08 27.40
CA SER A 328 10.91 -18.61 28.48
C SER A 328 12.00 -19.64 28.83
N SER A 329 13.25 -19.18 28.85
CA SER A 329 14.40 -19.99 29.26
C SER A 329 14.58 -20.11 30.78
N GLY A 330 13.98 -19.20 31.56
CA GLY A 330 14.22 -19.06 32.99
C GLY A 330 15.54 -18.36 33.37
N LYS A 331 16.34 -17.89 32.40
CA LYS A 331 17.58 -17.11 32.69
C LYS A 331 17.30 -15.71 33.21
N HIS A 332 16.16 -15.13 32.87
CA HIS A 332 15.75 -13.78 33.29
C HIS A 332 14.85 -13.84 34.52
N GLN A 333 15.11 -12.95 35.49
CA GLN A 333 14.29 -12.82 36.69
C GLN A 333 12.94 -12.13 36.37
N GLU A 334 11.92 -12.32 37.22
CA GLU A 334 10.60 -11.71 37.03
C GLU A 334 10.64 -10.18 36.91
N ILE A 335 11.59 -9.54 37.60
CA ILE A 335 11.81 -8.09 37.57
C ILE A 335 12.11 -7.60 36.15
N PHE A 336 12.85 -8.37 35.36
CA PHE A 336 13.17 -8.04 33.97
C PHE A 336 11.89 -7.96 33.13
N TYR A 337 11.05 -9.00 33.19
CA TYR A 337 9.79 -9.05 32.45
C TYR A 337 8.79 -8.00 32.92
N ARG A 338 8.81 -7.62 34.20
CA ARG A 338 7.98 -6.54 34.73
C ARG A 338 8.38 -5.20 34.13
N LYS A 339 9.67 -4.88 34.14
CA LYS A 339 10.20 -3.65 33.54
C LYS A 339 9.90 -3.57 32.04
N MET A 340 10.08 -4.67 31.32
CA MET A 340 9.69 -4.75 29.90
C MET A 340 8.21 -4.40 29.68
N ARG A 341 7.29 -4.95 30.49
CA ARG A 341 5.86 -4.63 30.40
C ARG A 341 5.57 -3.17 30.72
N GLU A 342 6.24 -2.61 31.71
CA GLU A 342 6.12 -1.19 32.07
C GLU A 342 6.60 -0.28 30.92
N ASP A 343 7.73 -0.59 30.29
CA ASP A 343 8.28 0.16 29.16
C ASP A 343 7.33 0.13 27.95
N ILE A 344 6.77 -1.04 27.63
CA ILE A 344 5.76 -1.20 26.56
C ILE A 344 4.49 -0.41 26.90
N ALA A 345 4.02 -0.46 28.14
CA ALA A 345 2.81 0.27 28.55
C ALA A 345 3.01 1.80 28.49
N ALA A 346 4.21 2.28 28.80
CA ALA A 346 4.51 3.71 28.80
C ALA A 346 4.76 4.29 27.40
N THR A 347 5.40 3.53 26.50
CA THR A 347 5.89 4.05 25.21
C THR A 347 5.27 3.37 23.99
N GLY A 348 4.57 2.27 24.17
CA GLY A 348 4.09 1.41 23.08
C GLY A 348 5.19 0.60 22.39
N HIS A 349 6.43 0.63 22.89
CA HIS A 349 7.58 0.02 22.24
C HIS A 349 8.56 -0.58 23.26
N TRP A 350 9.22 -1.68 22.90
CA TRP A 350 10.36 -2.21 23.63
C TRP A 350 11.33 -2.91 22.69
N GLN A 351 12.62 -2.87 23.01
CA GLN A 351 13.64 -3.62 22.29
C GLN A 351 14.75 -4.07 23.25
N GLY A 352 15.28 -5.27 23.02
CA GLY A 352 16.42 -5.77 23.79
C GLY A 352 16.80 -7.21 23.52
N GLU A 353 17.90 -7.64 24.16
CA GLU A 353 18.34 -9.02 24.15
C GLU A 353 17.56 -9.83 25.21
N ILE A 354 17.02 -10.97 24.80
CA ILE A 354 16.37 -11.94 25.68
C ILE A 354 16.91 -13.34 25.40
N TRP A 355 16.90 -14.18 26.42
CA TRP A 355 17.27 -15.58 26.31
C TRP A 355 16.01 -16.42 26.32
N ASN A 356 15.76 -17.11 25.22
CA ASN A 356 14.61 -17.99 25.06
C ASN A 356 15.05 -19.44 24.92
N ARG A 357 14.07 -20.34 24.90
CA ARG A 357 14.25 -21.77 24.80
C ARG A 357 13.46 -22.31 23.62
N ARG A 358 14.14 -23.03 22.73
CA ARG A 358 13.51 -23.75 21.62
C ARG A 358 12.65 -24.90 22.12
N ARG A 359 11.80 -25.45 21.26
CA ARG A 359 11.03 -26.68 21.54
C ARG A 359 11.92 -27.85 22.00
N THR A 360 13.14 -27.94 21.49
CA THR A 360 14.13 -28.98 21.84
C THR A 360 14.67 -28.86 23.27
N GLY A 361 14.47 -27.71 23.93
CA GLY A 361 15.04 -27.39 25.24
C GLY A 361 16.33 -26.58 25.18
N GLU A 362 16.91 -26.39 24.00
CA GLU A 362 18.11 -25.57 23.79
C GLU A 362 17.82 -24.09 24.10
N THR A 363 18.70 -23.45 24.88
CA THR A 363 18.60 -22.01 25.15
C THR A 363 19.39 -21.20 24.14
N TYR A 364 18.81 -20.14 23.60
CA TYR A 364 19.45 -19.27 22.62
C TYR A 364 19.20 -17.78 22.96
N PRO A 365 20.16 -16.89 22.67
CA PRO A 365 19.93 -15.46 22.72
C PRO A 365 19.18 -14.99 21.47
N GLU A 366 18.20 -14.13 21.65
CA GLU A 366 17.51 -13.42 20.57
C GLU A 366 17.50 -11.92 20.82
N TRP A 367 17.48 -11.16 19.73
CA TRP A 367 17.15 -9.74 19.78
C TRP A 367 15.66 -9.60 19.48
N LEU A 368 14.88 -9.07 20.42
CA LEU A 368 13.43 -8.96 20.33
C LEU A 368 13.02 -7.48 20.34
N THR A 369 12.13 -7.13 19.41
CA THR A 369 11.46 -5.84 19.33
C THR A 369 9.96 -6.05 19.46
N ILE A 370 9.29 -5.29 20.32
CA ILE A 370 7.84 -5.34 20.55
C ILE A 370 7.24 -3.97 20.25
N ASN A 371 6.18 -3.92 19.45
CA ASN A 371 5.41 -2.71 19.18
C ASN A 371 3.93 -2.93 19.50
N ALA A 372 3.30 -1.97 20.16
CA ALA A 372 1.87 -1.92 20.39
C ALA A 372 1.15 -1.38 19.15
N VAL A 373 -0.01 -1.96 18.84
CA VAL A 373 -0.90 -1.52 17.76
C VAL A 373 -2.23 -1.09 18.38
N SER A 374 -2.58 0.18 18.20
CA SER A 374 -3.81 0.77 18.75
C SER A 374 -4.89 0.98 17.69
N ASN A 375 -6.15 1.01 18.13
CA ASN A 375 -7.27 1.44 17.31
C ASN A 375 -7.33 2.98 17.20
N ASP A 376 -8.31 3.50 16.45
CA ASP A 376 -8.53 4.94 16.25
C ASP A 376 -8.86 5.69 17.56
N ASP A 377 -9.33 4.97 18.59
CA ASP A 377 -9.62 5.50 19.93
C ASP A 377 -8.38 5.50 20.86
N GLY A 378 -7.23 5.05 20.37
CA GLY A 378 -5.96 5.00 21.11
C GLY A 378 -5.79 3.77 22.02
N GLU A 379 -6.77 2.87 22.06
CA GLU A 379 -6.70 1.64 22.84
C GLU A 379 -5.82 0.60 22.15
N VAL A 380 -4.90 -0.01 22.91
CA VAL A 380 -4.04 -1.07 22.38
C VAL A 380 -4.89 -2.31 22.08
N THR A 381 -4.82 -2.77 20.85
CA THR A 381 -5.54 -3.96 20.37
C THR A 381 -4.63 -5.18 20.22
N HIS A 382 -3.38 -4.97 19.80
CA HIS A 382 -2.43 -6.03 19.53
C HIS A 382 -1.01 -5.63 19.90
N TYR A 383 -0.14 -6.62 20.09
CA TYR A 383 1.31 -6.45 20.13
C TYR A 383 1.96 -7.25 19.01
N VAL A 384 2.95 -6.65 18.35
CA VAL A 384 3.76 -7.29 17.31
C VAL A 384 5.17 -7.44 17.83
N GLY A 385 5.57 -8.68 18.08
CA GLY A 385 6.94 -9.09 18.42
C GLY A 385 7.69 -9.53 17.16
N VAL A 386 8.86 -8.94 16.91
CA VAL A 386 9.79 -9.35 15.85
C VAL A 386 11.11 -9.71 16.50
N PHE A 387 11.63 -10.91 16.24
CA PHE A 387 12.88 -11.36 16.83
C PHE A 387 13.82 -12.05 15.84
N SER A 388 15.12 -11.92 16.11
CA SER A 388 16.18 -12.61 15.38
C SER A 388 17.05 -13.43 16.34
N ASP A 389 17.43 -14.62 15.91
CA ASP A 389 18.41 -15.44 16.61
C ASP A 389 19.81 -14.83 16.43
N ILE A 390 20.45 -14.43 17.53
CA ILE A 390 21.77 -13.78 17.50
C ILE A 390 22.89 -14.73 17.97
N THR A 391 22.62 -16.04 18.06
CA THR A 391 23.60 -17.05 18.52
C THR A 391 24.89 -16.99 17.73
N THR A 392 24.79 -17.00 16.39
CA THR A 392 25.96 -16.98 15.49
C THR A 392 26.74 -15.68 15.60
N ARG A 393 26.05 -14.54 15.80
CA ARG A 393 26.68 -13.23 15.99
C ARG A 393 27.48 -13.21 17.28
N LYS A 394 26.89 -13.68 18.39
CA LYS A 394 27.57 -13.76 19.70
C LYS A 394 28.77 -14.69 19.67
N ALA A 395 28.63 -15.86 19.05
CA ALA A 395 29.76 -16.79 18.89
C ALA A 395 30.90 -16.17 18.08
N ALA A 396 30.58 -15.41 17.01
CA ALA A 396 31.59 -14.70 16.24
C ALA A 396 32.25 -13.56 17.04
N GLU A 397 31.49 -12.80 17.81
CA GLU A 397 32.01 -11.75 18.72
C GLU A 397 32.97 -12.36 19.76
N GLU A 398 32.61 -13.48 20.37
CA GLU A 398 33.44 -14.21 21.33
C GLU A 398 34.71 -14.77 20.67
N GLN A 399 34.59 -15.32 19.46
CA GLN A 399 35.75 -15.80 18.70
C GLN A 399 36.72 -14.67 18.33
N VAL A 400 36.20 -13.49 17.97
CA VAL A 400 37.03 -12.30 17.69
C VAL A 400 37.75 -11.86 18.96
N LEU A 401 37.07 -11.82 20.11
CA LEU A 401 37.70 -11.51 21.40
C LEU A 401 38.78 -12.53 21.76
N PHE A 402 38.52 -13.82 21.54
CA PHE A 402 39.50 -14.87 21.75
C PHE A 402 40.74 -14.66 20.86
N LEU A 403 40.57 -14.45 19.55
CA LEU A 403 41.68 -14.23 18.62
C LEU A 403 42.43 -12.91 18.86
N ALA A 404 41.80 -11.91 19.47
CA ALA A 404 42.48 -10.67 19.87
C ALA A 404 43.51 -10.91 20.99
N HIS A 405 43.34 -11.96 21.80
CA HIS A 405 44.18 -12.26 22.96
C HIS A 405 44.95 -13.59 22.85
N HIS A 406 44.62 -14.46 21.89
CA HIS A 406 45.22 -15.78 21.70
C HIS A 406 45.79 -15.96 20.29
N ASP A 407 46.84 -16.79 20.17
CA ASP A 407 47.42 -17.23 18.92
C ASP A 407 46.48 -18.22 18.22
N GLY A 408 46.13 -17.92 16.96
CA GLY A 408 45.11 -18.68 16.22
C GLY A 408 45.50 -20.12 15.89
N LEU A 409 46.78 -20.50 15.98
CA LEU A 409 47.24 -21.86 15.70
C LEU A 409 47.34 -22.71 16.98
N THR A 410 47.95 -22.16 18.03
CA THR A 410 48.29 -22.90 19.26
C THR A 410 47.27 -22.71 20.40
N GLY A 411 46.41 -21.69 20.32
CA GLY A 411 45.47 -21.33 21.39
C GLY A 411 46.12 -20.68 22.61
N LEU A 412 47.45 -20.57 22.64
CA LEU A 412 48.19 -19.87 23.70
C LEU A 412 47.92 -18.37 23.66
N PRO A 413 48.05 -17.66 24.80
CA PRO A 413 48.18 -16.21 24.81
C PRO A 413 49.08 -15.67 23.70
N ASN A 414 48.61 -14.65 22.99
CA ASN A 414 49.39 -13.93 22.00
C ASN A 414 50.23 -12.83 22.67
N ARG A 415 50.95 -12.03 21.86
CA ARG A 415 51.79 -10.93 22.35
C ARG A 415 51.03 -9.93 23.24
N ALA A 416 49.78 -9.60 22.92
CA ALA A 416 49.01 -8.64 23.70
C ALA A 416 48.66 -9.17 25.08
N LEU A 417 48.12 -10.41 25.16
CA LEU A 417 47.80 -11.03 26.45
C LEU A 417 49.05 -11.36 27.27
N PHE A 418 50.15 -11.75 26.62
CA PHE A 418 51.44 -11.96 27.31
C PHE A 418 51.94 -10.69 28.00
N ALA A 419 51.93 -9.54 27.32
CA ALA A 419 52.39 -8.28 27.88
C ALA A 419 51.53 -7.85 29.10
N ASP A 420 50.20 -8.00 28.99
CA ASP A 420 49.28 -7.76 30.11
C ASP A 420 49.57 -8.66 31.31
N ARG A 421 49.74 -9.97 31.08
CA ARG A 421 50.08 -10.95 32.14
C ARG A 421 51.42 -10.66 32.79
N LEU A 422 52.44 -10.31 32.01
CA LEU A 422 53.75 -9.95 32.55
C LEU A 422 53.66 -8.68 33.41
N HIS A 423 52.95 -7.65 32.95
CA HIS A 423 52.75 -6.43 33.73
C HIS A 423 52.03 -6.73 35.05
N GLN A 424 50.95 -7.52 35.01
CA GLN A 424 50.24 -7.96 36.21
C GLN A 424 51.18 -8.75 37.15
N ALA A 425 51.96 -9.69 36.64
CA ALA A 425 52.90 -10.48 37.44
C ALA A 425 53.94 -9.59 38.15
N ILE A 426 54.49 -8.58 37.46
CA ILE A 426 55.44 -7.62 38.04
C ILE A 426 54.78 -6.81 39.17
N VAL A 427 53.56 -6.32 38.97
CA VAL A 427 52.81 -5.57 40.00
C VAL A 427 52.58 -6.43 41.24
N HIS A 428 52.18 -7.69 41.07
CA HIS A 428 51.99 -8.63 42.19
C HIS A 428 53.32 -8.92 42.90
N ALA A 429 54.37 -9.21 42.15
CA ALA A 429 55.69 -9.52 42.70
C ALA A 429 56.32 -8.34 43.45
N HIS A 430 56.14 -7.11 42.97
CA HIS A 430 56.57 -5.90 43.67
C HIS A 430 55.91 -5.78 45.05
N ARG A 431 54.59 -6.03 45.13
CA ARG A 431 53.84 -5.99 46.40
C ARG A 431 54.29 -7.10 47.36
N ASP A 432 54.49 -8.30 46.84
CA ASP A 432 54.72 -9.50 47.64
C ASP A 432 56.23 -9.79 47.85
N ARG A 433 57.12 -8.91 47.36
CA ARG A 433 58.59 -9.02 47.36
C ARG A 433 59.08 -10.36 46.76
N ALA A 434 58.38 -10.82 45.73
CA ALA A 434 58.73 -12.02 44.98
C ALA A 434 59.50 -11.66 43.70
N LYS A 435 60.03 -12.67 43.02
CA LYS A 435 60.67 -12.52 41.70
C LYS A 435 59.74 -13.04 40.60
N VAL A 436 59.90 -12.49 39.39
CA VAL A 436 59.26 -12.96 38.16
C VAL A 436 60.37 -13.27 37.16
N ALA A 437 60.27 -14.39 36.45
CA ALA A 437 61.19 -14.69 35.36
C ALA A 437 60.47 -14.69 34.03
N VAL A 438 61.10 -14.06 33.04
CA VAL A 438 60.68 -14.11 31.65
C VAL A 438 61.62 -15.07 30.92
N MET A 439 61.08 -16.12 30.35
CA MET A 439 61.80 -17.01 29.44
C MET A 439 61.39 -16.70 28.00
N PHE A 440 62.37 -16.54 27.14
CA PHE A 440 62.19 -16.43 25.69
C PHE A 440 62.75 -17.69 25.05
N LEU A 441 61.93 -18.39 24.27
CA LEU A 441 62.24 -19.69 23.70
C LEU A 441 62.07 -19.62 22.19
N ASP A 442 62.98 -20.28 21.47
CA ASP A 442 62.89 -20.43 20.04
C ASP A 442 63.22 -21.87 19.64
N LEU A 443 62.43 -22.41 18.69
CA LEU A 443 62.62 -23.76 18.19
C LEU A 443 63.75 -23.80 17.15
N ASP A 444 64.81 -24.48 17.51
CA ASP A 444 65.99 -24.59 16.68
C ASP A 444 65.65 -25.29 15.36
N ASN A 445 66.09 -24.69 14.25
CA ASN A 445 65.91 -25.22 12.90
C ASN A 445 64.44 -25.45 12.48
N PHE A 446 63.48 -24.77 13.11
CA PHE A 446 62.06 -24.87 12.73
C PHE A 446 61.84 -24.52 11.25
N LYS A 447 62.50 -23.47 10.74
CA LYS A 447 62.45 -23.10 9.31
C LYS A 447 62.87 -24.26 8.40
N GLN A 448 63.94 -24.98 8.74
CA GLN A 448 64.39 -26.13 7.94
C GLN A 448 63.36 -27.26 7.96
N THR A 449 62.67 -27.45 9.08
CA THR A 449 61.57 -28.42 9.20
C THR A 449 60.42 -28.04 8.27
N ASN A 450 60.00 -26.76 8.24
CA ASN A 450 58.99 -26.26 7.32
C ASN A 450 59.39 -26.42 5.85
N ASP A 451 60.64 -26.07 5.52
CA ASP A 451 61.14 -26.12 4.15
C ASP A 451 61.24 -27.57 3.63
N THR A 452 61.45 -28.55 4.53
CA THR A 452 61.63 -29.97 4.18
C THR A 452 60.32 -30.76 4.19
N LEU A 453 59.47 -30.53 5.20
CA LEU A 453 58.28 -31.35 5.48
C LEU A 453 56.96 -30.59 5.23
N GLY A 454 57.04 -29.31 4.89
CA GLY A 454 55.89 -28.46 4.60
C GLY A 454 55.30 -27.79 5.84
N HIS A 455 54.60 -26.68 5.62
CA HIS A 455 54.01 -25.86 6.68
C HIS A 455 52.97 -26.61 7.52
N HIS A 456 52.27 -27.60 6.97
CA HIS A 456 51.28 -28.38 7.73
C HIS A 456 51.92 -29.16 8.90
N ILE A 457 53.07 -29.82 8.64
CA ILE A 457 53.82 -30.55 9.67
C ILE A 457 54.45 -29.55 10.66
N GLY A 458 54.89 -28.39 10.19
CA GLY A 458 55.33 -27.28 11.03
C GLY A 458 54.26 -26.80 12.00
N ASP A 459 53.03 -26.64 11.53
CA ASP A 459 51.91 -26.20 12.34
C ASP A 459 51.56 -27.24 13.41
N GLN A 460 51.53 -28.52 13.05
CA GLN A 460 51.35 -29.62 14.01
C GLN A 460 52.48 -29.65 15.05
N LEU A 461 53.72 -29.41 14.63
CA LEU A 461 54.88 -29.34 15.53
C LEU A 461 54.72 -28.21 16.55
N LEU A 462 54.33 -27.02 16.12
CA LEU A 462 54.08 -25.87 16.99
C LEU A 462 52.95 -26.13 17.99
N GLN A 463 51.86 -26.75 17.55
CA GLN A 463 50.76 -27.17 18.44
C GLN A 463 51.24 -28.17 19.48
N MET A 464 52.10 -29.13 19.08
CA MET A 464 52.59 -30.13 20.02
C MET A 464 53.55 -29.53 21.06
N VAL A 465 54.44 -28.66 20.61
CA VAL A 465 55.34 -27.93 21.50
C VAL A 465 54.55 -27.03 22.46
N ALA A 466 53.52 -26.33 21.99
CA ALA A 466 52.65 -25.53 22.85
C ALA A 466 52.02 -26.35 23.98
N GLN A 467 51.53 -27.55 23.66
CA GLN A 467 50.96 -28.46 24.66
C GLN A 467 52.03 -28.97 25.64
N ARG A 468 53.23 -29.33 25.16
CA ARG A 468 54.36 -29.75 26.00
C ARG A 468 54.77 -28.66 26.98
N LEU A 469 54.87 -27.42 26.50
CA LEU A 469 55.19 -26.26 27.33
C LEU A 469 54.11 -26.02 28.39
N THR A 470 52.84 -26.06 27.99
CA THR A 470 51.70 -25.88 28.91
C THR A 470 51.69 -26.94 30.01
N ASN A 471 51.96 -28.21 29.67
CA ASN A 471 52.02 -29.31 30.63
C ASN A 471 53.24 -29.22 31.58
N CYS A 472 54.28 -28.49 31.21
CA CYS A 472 55.42 -28.25 32.08
C CYS A 472 55.12 -27.20 33.16
N MET A 473 54.16 -26.31 32.92
CA MET A 473 53.80 -25.18 33.77
C MET A 473 52.71 -25.53 34.79
N ARG A 474 52.65 -24.76 35.87
CA ARG A 474 51.54 -24.76 36.85
C ARG A 474 50.52 -23.68 36.46
N GLU A 475 49.33 -23.74 37.06
CA GLU A 475 48.21 -22.82 36.79
C GLU A 475 48.55 -21.33 36.91
N GLY A 476 49.51 -20.96 37.76
CA GLY A 476 49.92 -19.56 37.96
C GLY A 476 50.99 -19.05 36.98
N ASP A 477 51.54 -19.90 36.12
CA ASP A 477 52.55 -19.48 35.14
C ASP A 477 51.89 -19.32 33.76
N THR A 478 52.37 -18.39 32.95
CA THR A 478 51.80 -18.10 31.62
C THR A 478 52.72 -18.60 30.52
N VAL A 479 52.22 -19.40 29.59
CA VAL A 479 52.90 -19.73 28.31
C VAL A 479 52.25 -18.93 27.21
N ALA A 480 53.04 -18.30 26.34
CA ALA A 480 52.57 -17.52 25.21
C ALA A 480 53.36 -17.85 23.94
N ARG A 481 52.78 -17.52 22.77
CA ARG A 481 53.46 -17.57 21.48
C ARG A 481 53.43 -16.19 20.84
N LEU A 482 54.61 -15.60 20.62
CA LEU A 482 54.71 -14.23 20.11
C LEU A 482 54.67 -14.16 18.58
N GLY A 483 54.99 -15.26 17.91
CA GLY A 483 54.93 -15.42 16.45
C GLY A 483 55.96 -16.46 15.98
N GLY A 484 55.76 -17.02 14.78
CA GLY A 484 56.73 -17.98 14.21
C GLY A 484 57.01 -19.18 15.13
N ASP A 485 58.28 -19.41 15.42
CA ASP A 485 58.84 -20.42 16.33
C ASP A 485 59.12 -19.90 17.74
N GLU A 486 58.70 -18.66 18.05
CA GLU A 486 59.01 -17.99 19.32
C GLU A 486 57.90 -18.20 20.36
N PHE A 487 58.28 -18.83 21.48
CA PHE A 487 57.44 -18.99 22.67
C PHE A 487 58.01 -18.18 23.83
N THR A 488 57.15 -17.71 24.71
CA THR A 488 57.56 -17.05 25.95
C THR A 488 56.86 -17.65 27.16
N VAL A 489 57.53 -17.60 28.30
CA VAL A 489 56.98 -18.06 29.58
C VAL A 489 57.17 -16.98 30.62
N VAL A 490 56.12 -16.69 31.38
CA VAL A 490 56.17 -15.88 32.61
C VAL A 490 56.03 -16.81 33.79
N LEU A 491 57.06 -16.85 34.63
CA LEU A 491 57.06 -17.58 35.88
C LEU A 491 56.83 -16.61 37.05
N GLU A 492 55.76 -16.84 37.81
CA GLU A 492 55.37 -15.95 38.90
C GLU A 492 55.90 -16.42 40.27
N SER A 493 55.91 -15.56 41.28
CA SER A 493 56.16 -15.98 42.68
C SER A 493 57.44 -16.82 42.90
N ILE A 494 58.55 -16.44 42.25
CA ILE A 494 59.80 -17.19 42.32
C ILE A 494 60.58 -16.79 43.57
N THR A 495 61.00 -17.79 44.36
CA THR A 495 61.81 -17.60 45.57
C THR A 495 63.28 -17.97 45.37
N ASN A 496 63.60 -18.88 44.44
CA ASN A 496 64.96 -19.35 44.18
C ASN A 496 65.25 -19.39 42.67
N THR A 497 66.37 -18.80 42.24
CA THR A 497 66.80 -18.82 40.83
C THR A 497 67.20 -20.21 40.34
N GLY A 498 67.52 -21.14 41.25
CA GLY A 498 67.74 -22.55 40.92
C GLY A 498 66.50 -23.23 40.33
N ASP A 499 65.30 -22.80 40.73
CA ASP A 499 64.03 -23.36 40.21
C ASP A 499 63.83 -22.96 38.74
N ILE A 500 64.29 -21.77 38.38
CA ILE A 500 64.27 -21.26 37.00
C ILE A 500 65.18 -22.12 36.12
N ALA A 501 66.41 -22.41 36.58
CA ALA A 501 67.35 -23.25 35.85
C ALA A 501 66.84 -24.69 35.68
N TYR A 502 66.26 -25.26 36.74
CA TYR A 502 65.64 -26.58 36.69
C TYR A 502 64.48 -26.63 35.69
N LEU A 503 63.61 -25.62 35.69
CA LEU A 503 62.48 -25.56 34.77
C LEU A 503 62.92 -25.33 33.32
N SER A 504 63.93 -24.48 33.08
CA SER A 504 64.55 -24.33 31.76
C SER A 504 65.06 -25.66 31.21
N GLN A 505 65.79 -26.43 32.03
CA GLN A 505 66.29 -27.75 31.62
C GLN A 505 65.14 -28.72 31.37
N LYS A 506 64.13 -28.76 32.25
CA LYS A 506 62.92 -29.58 32.07
C LYS A 506 62.21 -29.25 30.75
N ILE A 507 62.10 -27.98 30.38
CA ILE A 507 61.52 -27.57 29.11
C ILE A 507 62.35 -28.11 27.94
N ILE A 508 63.66 -27.89 27.95
CA ILE A 508 64.57 -28.37 26.90
C ILE A 508 64.43 -29.88 26.69
N ASP A 509 64.50 -30.64 27.80
CA ASP A 509 64.38 -32.09 27.78
C ASP A 509 63.01 -32.49 27.22
N THR A 510 61.92 -31.88 27.68
CA THR A 510 60.55 -32.19 27.25
C THR A 510 60.32 -31.88 25.77
N VAL A 511 60.80 -30.72 25.28
CA VAL A 511 60.66 -30.32 23.88
C VAL A 511 61.48 -31.23 22.96
N SER A 512 62.64 -31.70 23.43
CA SER A 512 63.57 -32.55 22.67
C SER A 512 63.12 -34.00 22.51
N HIS A 513 62.04 -34.43 23.17
CA HIS A 513 61.49 -35.78 22.95
C HIS A 513 60.99 -35.93 21.50
N PRO A 514 61.35 -37.00 20.77
CA PRO A 514 60.85 -37.22 19.41
C PRO A 514 59.32 -37.15 19.31
N LEU A 515 58.84 -36.63 18.20
CA LEU A 515 57.42 -36.47 17.86
C LEU A 515 57.12 -37.28 16.60
N LEU A 516 56.06 -38.09 16.64
CA LEU A 516 55.55 -38.77 15.45
C LEU A 516 54.44 -37.90 14.84
N LEU A 517 54.75 -37.19 13.75
CA LEU A 517 53.82 -36.31 13.03
C LEU A 517 53.67 -36.82 11.60
N ASP A 518 52.45 -37.16 11.19
CA ASP A 518 52.13 -37.73 9.86
C ASP A 518 53.08 -38.87 9.40
N GLY A 519 53.52 -39.71 10.34
CA GLY A 519 54.42 -40.84 10.08
C GLY A 519 55.91 -40.49 10.02
N HIS A 520 56.29 -39.23 10.24
CA HIS A 520 57.67 -38.78 10.37
C HIS A 520 58.06 -38.68 11.85
N GLU A 521 59.20 -39.25 12.22
CA GLU A 521 59.81 -39.03 13.53
C GLU A 521 60.67 -37.76 13.47
N ILE A 522 60.23 -36.73 14.19
CA ILE A 522 60.84 -35.39 14.20
C ILE A 522 61.37 -35.10 15.59
N ALA A 523 62.65 -34.74 15.68
CA ALA A 523 63.26 -34.23 16.88
C ALA A 523 63.60 -32.75 16.69
N VAL A 524 63.06 -31.89 17.57
CA VAL A 524 63.32 -30.46 17.59
C VAL A 524 63.94 -30.10 18.93
N THR A 525 64.92 -29.20 18.93
CA THR A 525 65.50 -28.64 20.16
C THR A 525 65.03 -27.21 20.34
N CYS A 526 65.21 -26.64 21.53
CA CYS A 526 64.93 -25.22 21.75
C CYS A 526 66.09 -24.51 22.43
N SER A 527 66.27 -23.25 22.07
CA SER A 527 67.19 -22.34 22.73
C SER A 527 66.40 -21.40 23.65
N ILE A 528 66.80 -21.28 24.91
CA ILE A 528 66.08 -20.50 25.93
C ILE A 528 66.95 -19.35 26.46
N GLY A 529 66.37 -18.17 26.56
CA GLY A 529 66.94 -17.02 27.24
C GLY A 529 66.10 -16.63 28.44
N VAL A 530 66.73 -16.22 29.52
CA VAL A 530 66.04 -15.95 30.78
C VAL A 530 66.44 -14.58 31.33
N SER A 531 65.46 -13.76 31.71
CA SER A 531 65.66 -12.55 32.51
C SER A 531 64.80 -12.60 33.77
N VAL A 532 65.24 -11.90 34.83
CA VAL A 532 64.62 -11.97 36.16
C VAL A 532 64.32 -10.57 36.70
N TYR A 533 63.06 -10.33 37.03
CA TYR A 533 62.62 -9.18 37.81
C TYR A 533 62.86 -9.42 39.31
N PRO A 534 63.34 -8.42 40.07
CA PRO A 534 63.83 -7.10 39.62
C PRO A 534 65.34 -7.08 39.30
N ASP A 535 66.03 -8.22 39.35
CA ASP A 535 67.51 -8.30 39.32
C ASP A 535 68.14 -7.78 38.01
N ASP A 536 67.45 -7.99 36.88
CA ASP A 536 67.90 -7.59 35.54
C ASP A 536 67.26 -6.28 35.07
N SER A 537 65.95 -6.08 35.29
CA SER A 537 65.23 -4.82 35.07
C SER A 537 63.93 -4.78 35.88
N GLU A 538 63.44 -3.57 36.16
CA GLU A 538 62.11 -3.32 36.73
C GLU A 538 61.02 -3.10 35.67
N GLU A 539 61.43 -2.85 34.41
CA GLU A 539 60.54 -2.55 33.29
C GLU A 539 60.24 -3.82 32.46
N SER A 540 58.97 -4.04 32.10
CA SER A 540 58.52 -5.24 31.38
C SER A 540 59.19 -5.41 30.02
N ASP A 541 59.32 -4.31 29.26
CA ASP A 541 59.88 -4.33 27.90
C ASP A 541 61.37 -4.68 27.90
N ASP A 542 62.10 -4.21 28.90
CA ASP A 542 63.52 -4.53 29.07
C ASP A 542 63.70 -5.99 29.47
N LEU A 543 62.86 -6.55 30.34
CA LEU A 543 62.91 -7.98 30.68
C LEU A 543 62.71 -8.86 29.45
N ILE A 544 61.73 -8.55 28.60
CA ILE A 544 61.49 -9.28 27.35
C ILE A 544 62.72 -9.20 26.43
N LYS A 545 63.27 -8.00 26.24
CA LYS A 545 64.45 -7.75 25.42
C LYS A 545 65.70 -8.46 25.94
N TYR A 546 65.89 -8.51 27.25
CA TYR A 546 67.01 -9.17 27.90
C TYR A 546 66.90 -10.70 27.79
N ALA A 547 65.69 -11.24 27.94
CA ALA A 547 65.44 -12.66 27.70
C ALA A 547 65.70 -13.04 26.23
N ASP A 548 65.22 -12.26 25.26
CA ASP A 548 65.52 -12.46 23.83
C ASP A 548 67.03 -12.40 23.53
N THR A 549 67.74 -11.40 24.07
CA THR A 549 69.21 -11.29 23.94
C THR A 549 69.93 -12.52 24.51
N ALA A 550 69.48 -13.03 25.66
CA ALA A 550 70.04 -14.23 26.27
C ALA A 550 69.75 -15.49 25.44
N MET A 551 68.57 -15.58 24.82
CA MET A 551 68.18 -16.68 23.94
C MET A 551 69.04 -16.70 22.68
N TYR A 552 69.30 -15.54 22.08
CA TYR A 552 70.19 -15.42 20.94
C TYR A 552 71.62 -15.90 21.28
N ARG A 553 72.13 -15.56 22.47
CA ARG A 553 73.41 -16.09 22.97
C ARG A 553 73.38 -17.61 23.19
N ALA A 554 72.25 -18.17 23.59
CA ALA A 554 72.09 -19.63 23.69
C ALA A 554 72.20 -20.29 22.31
N LYS A 555 71.62 -19.68 21.27
CA LYS A 555 71.75 -20.14 19.88
C LYS A 555 73.20 -20.10 19.38
N GLU A 556 73.92 -19.00 19.62
CA GLU A 556 75.35 -18.89 19.25
C GLU A 556 76.23 -19.86 20.04
N GLY A 557 75.84 -20.16 21.28
CA GLY A 557 76.54 -21.08 22.18
C GLY A 557 76.37 -22.57 21.87
N GLY A 558 75.76 -22.93 20.73
CA GLY A 558 75.60 -24.32 20.29
C GLY A 558 74.16 -24.82 20.23
N ARG A 559 73.16 -23.97 20.51
CA ARG A 559 71.71 -24.32 20.58
C ARG A 559 71.39 -25.36 21.66
N ASN A 560 70.13 -25.77 21.77
CA ASN A 560 69.67 -26.79 22.74
C ASN A 560 70.12 -26.56 24.19
N ASN A 561 70.04 -25.31 24.65
CA ASN A 561 70.53 -24.87 25.96
C ASN A 561 69.74 -23.63 26.41
N PHE A 562 69.85 -23.29 27.69
CA PHE A 562 69.37 -22.03 28.24
C PHE A 562 70.53 -21.11 28.67
N ARG A 563 70.28 -19.80 28.67
CA ARG A 563 71.19 -18.79 29.21
C ARG A 563 70.42 -17.76 30.01
N PHE A 564 70.94 -17.41 31.19
CA PHE A 564 70.50 -16.21 31.88
C PHE A 564 71.09 -14.96 31.21
N PHE A 565 70.35 -13.86 31.26
CA PHE A 565 70.87 -12.57 30.89
C PHE A 565 72.03 -12.20 31.81
N ILE A 566 73.09 -11.65 31.21
CA ILE A 566 74.24 -11.14 31.94
C ILE A 566 74.47 -9.73 31.41
N ALA A 567 74.16 -8.75 32.26
CA ALA A 567 74.46 -7.35 31.99
C ALA A 567 75.99 -7.17 31.85
N PRO A 568 76.48 -6.40 30.87
CA PRO A 568 77.90 -6.12 30.75
C PRO A 568 78.40 -5.43 32.02
N GLY A 569 79.17 -6.15 32.86
CA GLY A 569 79.78 -5.61 34.08
C GLY A 569 79.57 -6.41 35.38
N LYS A 570 78.69 -7.41 35.43
CA LYS A 570 78.60 -8.34 36.58
C LYS A 570 79.49 -9.57 36.30
N LYS A 571 80.53 -9.76 37.12
CA LYS A 571 81.40 -10.95 37.14
C LYS A 571 80.83 -12.03 38.04
#